data_AF-A0A1C6ASB7-F1
#
_entry.id   AF-A0A1C6ASB7-F1
#
_cell.length_a   1.000
_cell.length_b   1.000
_cell.length_c   1.000
_cell.angle_alpha   90.00
_cell.angle_beta   90.00
_cell.angle_gamma   90.00
#
_symmetry.space_group_name_H-M   'P 1'
#
loop_
_entity.id
_entity.type
_entity.pdbx_description
1 polymer ?
#
loop_
_entity_poly.entity_id
_entity_poly.type
_entity_poly.pdbx_seq_one_letter_code
_entity_poly.pdbx_strand_id
1 'polypeptide(L)'
;MMILAVIIALVIIFCGFMLIYTVYFRFLKILVVVPFGALAFSTVSGNRMVSHSAVSYAKYFLSIVLEAVTMALAIIVCNAFLNAGLPTFTSDYADWTKALMYMCELTFSVAMTVGAVKGAQGLTSKALGL
;
A
#
# COMPACT_ATOMS: atom_id res chain seq x y z
N MET A 1 25.93 -11.13 -16.46
CA MET A 1 26.04 -9.82 -15.77
C MET A 1 25.00 -8.82 -16.25
N MET A 2 25.01 -8.36 -17.51
CA MET A 2 23.99 -7.43 -18.03
C MET A 2 22.57 -8.01 -18.03
N ILE A 3 22.40 -9.29 -18.41
CA ILE A 3 21.08 -9.94 -18.47
C ILE A 3 20.39 -10.02 -17.09
N LEU A 4 21.16 -10.26 -16.02
CA LEU A 4 20.64 -10.35 -14.66
C LEU A 4 20.20 -8.97 -14.15
N ALA A 5 21.01 -7.93 -14.41
CA ALA A 5 20.65 -6.57 -14.07
C ALA A 5 19.38 -6.10 -14.82
N VAL A 6 19.22 -6.47 -16.09
CA VAL A 6 18.01 -6.16 -16.88
C VAL A 6 16.78 -6.87 -16.32
N ILE A 7 16.89 -8.13 -15.92
CA ILE A 7 15.77 -8.87 -15.30
C ILE A 7 15.35 -8.20 -13.98
N ILE A 8 16.32 -7.84 -13.13
CA ILE A 8 16.06 -7.16 -11.86
C ILE A 8 15.41 -5.79 -12.08
N ALA A 9 15.91 -5.02 -13.05
CA ALA A 9 15.33 -3.73 -13.42
C ALA A 9 13.87 -3.85 -13.91
N LEU A 10 13.55 -4.87 -14.71
CA LEU A 10 12.17 -5.13 -15.15
C LEU A 10 11.25 -5.45 -13.97
N VAL A 11 11.74 -6.21 -12.98
CA VAL A 11 10.97 -6.51 -11.75
C VAL A 11 10.69 -5.23 -10.96
N ILE A 12 11.68 -4.35 -10.78
CA ILE A 12 11.48 -3.06 -10.10
C ILE A 12 10.45 -2.20 -10.82
N ILE A 13 10.51 -2.12 -12.15
CA ILE A 13 9.55 -1.34 -12.97
C ILE A 13 8.12 -1.88 -12.78
N PHE A 14 7.94 -3.21 -12.85
CA PHE A 14 6.64 -3.83 -12.64
C PHE A 14 6.11 -3.61 -11.20
N CYS A 15 6.99 -3.72 -10.21
CA CYS A 15 6.67 -3.50 -8.81
C CYS A 15 6.25 -2.03 -8.55
N GLY A 16 6.96 -1.07 -9.15
CA GLY A 16 6.63 0.35 -9.11
C GLY A 16 5.28 0.66 -9.76
N PHE A 17 4.99 0.07 -10.92
CA PHE A 17 3.69 0.22 -11.58
C PHE A 17 2.54 -0.30 -10.70
N MET A 18 2.74 -1.46 -10.05
CA MET A 18 1.77 -2.01 -9.10
C MET A 18 1.53 -1.08 -7.90
N LEU A 19 2.59 -0.47 -7.33
CA LEU A 19 2.45 0.51 -6.24
C LEU A 19 1.61 1.72 -6.66
N ILE A 20 1.96 2.33 -7.79
CA ILE A 20 1.24 3.51 -8.32
C ILE A 20 -0.22 3.16 -8.58
N TYR A 21 -0.50 2.01 -9.21
CA TYR A 21 -1.87 1.56 -9.47
C TYR A 21 -2.67 1.39 -8.17
N THR A 22 -2.10 0.76 -7.14
CA THR A 22 -2.78 0.57 -5.85
C THR A 22 -3.09 1.88 -5.13
N VAL A 23 -2.19 2.85 -5.19
CA VAL A 23 -2.40 4.17 -4.57
C VAL A 23 -3.43 4.99 -5.36
N TYR A 24 -3.37 4.95 -6.69
CA TYR A 24 -4.23 5.77 -7.55
C TYR A 24 -5.71 5.34 -7.49
N PHE A 25 -5.97 4.03 -7.57
CA PHE A 25 -7.34 3.50 -7.48
C PHE A 25 -8.02 3.83 -6.15
N ARG A 26 -7.20 4.05 -5.12
CA ARG A 26 -7.66 4.38 -3.78
C ARG A 26 -8.04 5.84 -3.61
N PHE A 27 -7.19 6.76 -4.09
CA PHE A 27 -7.54 8.19 -4.14
C PHE A 27 -8.84 8.41 -4.92
N LEU A 28 -9.05 7.65 -6.00
CA LEU A 28 -10.33 7.65 -6.73
C LEU A 28 -11.50 7.16 -5.87
N LYS A 29 -11.37 6.06 -5.12
CA LYS A 29 -12.43 5.58 -4.21
C LYS A 29 -12.82 6.61 -3.15
N ILE A 30 -11.85 7.27 -2.52
CA ILE A 30 -12.10 8.32 -1.53
C ILE A 30 -12.82 9.51 -2.19
N LEU A 31 -12.34 9.96 -3.35
CA LEU A 31 -12.91 11.10 -4.06
C LEU A 31 -14.35 10.86 -4.50
N VAL A 32 -14.68 9.63 -4.92
CA VAL A 32 -16.04 9.24 -5.29
C VAL A 32 -16.93 9.16 -4.05
N VAL A 33 -16.45 8.63 -2.93
CA VAL A 33 -17.27 8.44 -1.72
C VAL A 33 -17.64 9.76 -1.05
N VAL A 34 -16.72 10.72 -0.93
CA VAL A 34 -16.94 12.02 -0.24
C VAL A 34 -18.27 12.72 -0.60
N PRO A 35 -18.65 12.93 -1.87
CA PRO A 35 -19.92 13.58 -2.22
C PRO A 35 -21.16 12.76 -1.82
N PHE A 36 -21.08 11.42 -1.83
CA PHE A 36 -22.18 10.57 -1.34
C PHE A 36 -22.35 10.64 0.19
N GLY A 37 -21.38 11.19 0.91
CA GLY A 37 -21.43 11.35 2.35
C GLY A 37 -22.47 12.35 2.79
N ALA A 38 -22.61 13.46 2.06
CA ALA A 38 -23.67 14.45 2.31
C ALA A 38 -25.07 13.84 2.12
N LEU A 39 -25.24 12.98 1.09
CA LEU A 39 -26.50 12.29 0.83
C LEU A 39 -26.82 11.27 1.92
N ALA A 40 -25.86 10.46 2.34
CA ALA A 40 -26.07 9.48 3.41
C ALA A 40 -26.30 10.13 4.77
N PHE A 41 -25.58 11.20 5.13
CA PHE A 41 -25.79 11.88 6.41
C PHE A 41 -27.11 12.66 6.48
N SER A 42 -27.70 13.04 5.34
CA SER A 42 -29.03 13.65 5.33
C SER A 42 -30.12 12.71 5.86
N THR A 43 -29.87 11.39 5.81
CA THR A 43 -30.77 10.34 6.32
C THR A 43 -30.63 10.09 7.82
N VAL A 44 -29.68 10.75 8.51
CA VAL A 44 -29.40 10.51 9.94
C VAL A 44 -30.56 10.92 10.85
N SER A 45 -31.36 11.94 10.45
CA SER A 45 -32.54 12.39 11.21
C SER A 45 -33.84 11.66 10.82
N GLY A 46 -33.77 10.66 9.93
CA GLY A 46 -34.92 9.86 9.51
C GLY A 46 -35.32 8.74 10.50
N ASN A 47 -36.37 7.98 10.19
CA ASN A 47 -36.85 6.85 11.01
C ASN A 47 -35.79 5.73 11.16
N ARG A 48 -35.93 4.81 12.14
CA ARG A 48 -34.94 3.76 12.49
C ARG A 48 -34.37 2.95 11.30
N MET A 49 -35.16 2.74 10.24
CA MET A 49 -34.72 2.03 9.02
C MET A 49 -33.83 2.91 8.10
N VAL A 50 -34.07 4.21 8.08
CA VAL A 50 -33.37 5.20 7.27
C VAL A 50 -32.05 5.61 7.94
N SER A 51 -32.02 5.70 9.28
CA SER A 51 -30.79 5.88 10.06
C SER A 51 -29.79 4.73 9.90
N HIS A 52 -30.24 3.50 9.59
CA HIS A 52 -29.34 2.37 9.33
C HIS A 52 -28.47 2.59 8.08
N SER A 53 -28.99 3.32 7.07
CA SER A 53 -28.19 3.68 5.90
C SER A 53 -27.06 4.65 6.24
N ALA A 54 -27.30 5.63 7.13
CA ALA A 54 -26.26 6.52 7.63
C ALA A 54 -25.19 5.77 8.44
N VAL A 55 -25.58 4.81 9.28
CA VAL A 55 -24.64 3.99 10.07
C VAL A 55 -23.82 3.06 9.19
N SER A 56 -24.43 2.38 8.21
CA SER A 56 -23.69 1.55 7.25
C SER A 56 -22.73 2.38 6.39
N TYR A 57 -23.15 3.58 5.97
CA TYR A 57 -22.28 4.50 5.24
C TYR A 57 -21.09 4.96 6.09
N ALA A 58 -21.30 5.29 7.37
CA ALA A 58 -20.22 5.68 8.29
C ALA A 58 -19.20 4.55 8.48
N LYS A 59 -19.65 3.29 8.62
CA LYS A 59 -18.77 2.11 8.69
C LYS A 59 -17.96 1.92 7.40
N TYR A 60 -18.61 2.07 6.25
CA TYR A 60 -17.96 1.96 4.94
C TYR A 60 -16.91 3.06 4.72
N PHE A 61 -17.25 4.32 5.07
CA PHE A 61 -16.32 5.44 5.01
C PHE A 61 -15.12 5.22 5.93
N LEU A 62 -15.35 4.84 7.19
CA LEU A 62 -14.29 4.54 8.15
C LEU A 62 -13.37 3.42 7.64
N SER A 63 -13.94 2.40 6.98
CA SER A 63 -13.17 1.31 6.38
C SER A 63 -12.26 1.77 5.26
N ILE A 64 -12.78 2.57 4.33
CA ILE A 64 -11.98 3.12 3.23
C ILE A 64 -10.85 4.02 3.75
N VAL A 65 -11.12 4.81 4.79
CA VAL A 65 -10.11 5.68 5.43
C VAL A 65 -9.06 4.85 6.14
N LEU A 66 -9.44 3.85 6.95
CA LEU A 66 -8.49 3.01 7.69
C LEU A 66 -7.60 2.17 6.78
N GLU A 67 -8.17 1.63 5.72
CA GLU A 67 -7.41 0.87 4.72
C GLU A 67 -6.41 1.81 3.97
N ALA A 68 -6.64 3.14 3.95
CA ALA A 68 -5.69 4.13 3.41
C ALA A 68 -4.56 4.42 4.39
N VAL A 69 -4.92 4.56 5.66
CA VAL A 69 -3.96 4.75 6.75
C VAL A 69 -3.01 3.56 6.85
N THR A 70 -3.50 2.33 6.73
CA THR A 70 -2.63 1.14 6.83
C THR A 70 -1.69 0.96 5.64
N MET A 71 -2.10 1.33 4.43
CA MET A 71 -1.17 1.39 3.29
C MET A 71 -0.11 2.47 3.47
N ALA A 72 -0.49 3.68 3.91
CA ALA A 72 0.46 4.75 4.21
C ALA A 72 1.46 4.32 5.29
N LEU A 73 0.98 3.64 6.33
CA LEU A 73 1.82 3.09 7.38
C LEU A 73 2.79 2.02 6.84
N ALA A 74 2.34 1.14 5.95
CA ALA A 74 3.21 0.15 5.30
C ALA A 74 4.35 0.82 4.52
N ILE A 75 4.07 1.90 3.79
CA ILE A 75 5.10 2.65 3.05
C ILE A 75 6.10 3.32 4.01
N ILE A 76 5.62 3.93 5.10
CA ILE A 76 6.49 4.56 6.10
C ILE A 76 7.37 3.52 6.79
N VAL A 77 6.82 2.36 7.15
CA VAL A 77 7.58 1.25 7.75
C VAL A 77 8.61 0.71 6.76
N CYS A 78 8.27 0.56 5.48
CA CYS A 78 9.23 0.16 4.45
C CYS A 78 10.33 1.20 4.24
N ASN A 79 10.01 2.50 4.33
CA ASN A 79 11.01 3.57 4.29
C ASN A 79 11.95 3.51 5.52
N ALA A 80 11.41 3.26 6.71
CA ALA A 80 12.22 3.03 7.90
C ALA A 80 13.10 1.78 7.78
N PHE A 81 12.59 0.71 7.14
CA PHE A 81 13.35 -0.52 6.88
C PHE A 81 14.50 -0.30 5.89
N LEU A 82 14.27 0.48 4.83
CA LEU A 82 15.31 0.91 3.90
C LEU A 82 16.41 1.73 4.60
N ASN A 83 16.02 2.63 5.52
CA ASN A 83 16.97 3.44 6.29
C ASN A 83 17.71 2.66 7.38
N ALA A 84 17.13 1.57 7.89
CA ALA A 84 17.80 0.69 8.85
C ALA A 84 18.94 -0.12 8.22
N GLY A 85 18.93 -0.28 6.89
CA GLY A 85 19.91 -1.04 6.11
C GLY A 85 19.79 -2.55 6.33
N LEU A 86 19.97 -3.35 5.29
CA LEU A 86 20.23 -4.78 5.48
C LEU A 86 21.69 -4.98 5.95
N PRO A 87 22.00 -6.08 6.67
CA PRO A 87 23.38 -6.38 7.05
C PRO A 87 24.26 -6.41 5.81
N THR A 88 25.21 -5.47 5.74
CA THR A 88 26.19 -5.39 4.66
C THR A 88 27.06 -6.64 4.74
N PHE A 89 26.97 -7.51 3.75
CA PHE A 89 27.85 -8.67 3.64
C PHE A 89 29.27 -8.18 3.41
N THR A 90 30.07 -8.16 4.48
CA THR A 90 31.47 -7.76 4.46
C THR A 90 32.27 -8.87 3.79
N SER A 91 32.51 -8.76 2.49
CA SER A 91 33.61 -9.52 1.87
C SER A 91 34.14 -8.74 0.67
N ASP A 92 35.43 -8.90 0.45
CA ASP A 92 36.26 -8.28 -0.59
C ASP A 92 35.85 -8.78 -1.99
N TYR A 93 34.64 -8.45 -2.41
CA TYR A 93 34.12 -8.81 -3.72
C TYR A 93 34.39 -7.70 -4.73
N ALA A 94 34.63 -8.09 -5.97
CA ALA A 94 34.79 -7.19 -7.11
C ALA A 94 33.63 -6.17 -7.20
N ASP A 95 33.90 -4.97 -7.72
CA ASP A 95 32.94 -3.84 -7.72
C ASP A 95 31.62 -4.17 -8.43
N TRP A 96 31.63 -5.10 -9.39
CA TRP A 96 30.42 -5.60 -10.06
C TRP A 96 29.50 -6.39 -9.11
N THR A 97 30.05 -7.10 -8.13
CA THR A 97 29.29 -7.88 -7.13
C THR A 97 28.63 -6.94 -6.12
N LYS A 98 29.32 -5.87 -5.72
CA LYS A 98 28.77 -4.82 -4.85
C LYS A 98 27.57 -4.13 -5.50
N ALA A 99 27.70 -3.78 -6.79
CA ALA A 99 26.60 -3.21 -7.56
C ALA A 99 25.40 -4.17 -7.66
N LEU A 100 25.65 -5.46 -7.86
CA LEU A 100 24.59 -6.47 -7.93
C LEU A 100 23.87 -6.65 -6.59
N MET A 101 24.61 -6.69 -5.48
CA MET A 101 24.03 -6.79 -4.14
C MET A 101 23.14 -5.59 -3.81
N TYR A 102 23.56 -4.37 -4.16
CA TYR A 102 22.76 -3.16 -3.97
C TYR A 102 21.45 -3.21 -4.78
N MET A 103 21.51 -3.65 -6.04
CA MET A 103 20.31 -3.81 -6.87
C MET A 103 19.37 -4.89 -6.31
N CYS A 104 19.91 -5.97 -5.73
CA CYS A 104 19.11 -6.99 -5.03
C CYS A 104 18.45 -6.44 -3.75
N GLU A 105 19.16 -5.64 -2.96
CA GLU A 105 18.63 -5.02 -1.73
C GLU A 105 17.45 -4.08 -2.04
N LEU A 106 17.62 -3.22 -3.06
CA LEU A 106 16.55 -2.35 -3.53
C LEU A 106 15.34 -3.14 -4.04
N THR A 107 15.58 -4.21 -4.79
CA THR A 107 14.50 -5.06 -5.33
C THR A 107 13.74 -5.79 -4.22
N PHE A 108 14.46 -6.34 -3.24
CA PHE A 108 13.86 -7.03 -2.11
C PHE A 108 13.01 -6.08 -1.27
N SER A 109 13.52 -4.88 -1.01
CA SER A 109 12.79 -3.86 -0.24
C SER A 109 11.53 -3.37 -0.96
N VAL A 110 11.62 -3.13 -2.27
CA VAL A 110 10.47 -2.72 -3.09
C VAL A 110 9.43 -3.86 -3.21
N ALA A 111 9.88 -5.11 -3.35
CA ALA A 111 8.99 -6.28 -3.34
C ALA A 111 8.29 -6.48 -2.00
N MET A 112 9.00 -6.32 -0.87
CA MET A 112 8.41 -6.34 0.47
C MET A 112 7.40 -5.21 0.65
N THR A 113 7.68 -4.02 0.11
CA THR A 113 6.75 -2.89 0.15
C THR A 113 5.45 -3.19 -0.59
N VAL A 114 5.52 -3.76 -1.80
CA VAL A 114 4.30 -4.17 -2.54
C VAL A 114 3.54 -5.28 -1.82
N GLY A 115 4.24 -6.25 -1.26
CA GLY A 115 3.63 -7.33 -0.46
C GLY A 115 2.92 -6.79 0.78
N ALA A 116 3.56 -5.88 1.52
CA ALA A 116 3.00 -5.25 2.71
C ALA A 116 1.81 -4.36 2.39
N VAL A 117 1.87 -3.55 1.32
CA VAL A 117 0.77 -2.67 0.89
C VAL A 117 -0.45 -3.48 0.46
N LYS A 118 -0.27 -4.54 -0.35
CA LYS A 118 -1.38 -5.43 -0.75
C LYS A 118 -1.94 -6.25 0.43
N GLY A 119 -1.06 -6.71 1.34
CA GLY A 119 -1.46 -7.45 2.54
C GLY A 119 -2.21 -6.58 3.55
N ALA A 120 -1.78 -5.33 3.75
CA ALA A 120 -2.39 -4.38 4.66
C ALA A 120 -3.85 -4.08 4.28
N GLN A 121 -4.13 -3.98 2.98
CA GLN A 121 -5.48 -3.84 2.44
C GLN A 121 -6.38 -5.03 2.80
N GLY A 122 -5.90 -6.26 2.58
CA GLY A 122 -6.67 -7.46 2.94
C GLY A 122 -6.89 -7.61 4.44
N LEU A 123 -5.91 -7.20 5.25
CA LEU A 123 -6.01 -7.25 6.71
C LEU A 123 -7.03 -6.23 7.24
N THR A 124 -7.06 -5.01 6.71
CA THR A 124 -7.99 -3.97 7.17
C THR A 124 -9.44 -4.26 6.81
N SER A 125 -9.71 -4.81 5.63
CA SER A 125 -11.07 -5.26 5.27
C SER A 125 -11.56 -6.33 6.25
N LYS A 126 -10.75 -7.37 6.46
CA LYS A 126 -11.07 -8.47 7.38
C LYS A 126 -11.23 -8.00 8.83
N ALA A 127 -10.35 -7.12 9.31
CA ALA A 127 -10.39 -6.60 10.68
C ALA A 127 -11.65 -5.75 10.95
N LEU A 128 -12.20 -5.12 9.92
CA LEU A 128 -13.43 -4.31 10.03
C LEU A 128 -14.70 -5.11 9.75
N GLY A 129 -14.60 -6.41 9.48
CA GLY A 129 -15.75 -7.28 9.23
C GLY A 129 -16.49 -6.97 7.93
N LEU A 130 -15.78 -6.44 6.93
CA LEU A 130 -16.23 -6.17 5.56
C LEU A 130 -15.59 -7.15 4.58
#